data_AF-L1JL80-F1
#
_entry.id   AF-L1JL80-F1
#
_cell.length_a   1.000
_cell.length_b   1.000
_cell.length_c   1.000
_cell.angle_alpha   90.00
_cell.angle_beta   90.00
_cell.angle_gamma   90.00
#
_symmetry.space_group_name_H-M   'P 1'
#
loop_
_entity.id
_entity.type
_entity.pdbx_description
1 polymer ?
#
loop_
_entity_poly.entity_id
_entity_poly.type
_entity_poly.pdbx_seq_one_letter_code
_entity_poly.pdbx_strand_id
1 'polypeptide(L)'
;MNFLIYIHCLLNFLRRTRKPNRARNAGHGHSVASCPAIPAHQQPSKCREECGQKRQRPHGESQQWRKPFRRYGFITSETLDRDVFVHSSKILPNNPTILSTEDEVSFFLAYDDAKDRLYAEKVELLGDRTMFKCFSMSQPFASLLMKNHKTIESRNSNLFFQSKGLFALHVGRKPWKDSKYRDVLISQGLTASQISDLCSLPDDFAPGDIVGIVELGETWLGTYEERGQPKIESAVVAAREDMGKFLTPILRTYWLKRPLTVPGKPGIWEVSIPNQLLPDEIE
;
A
#
# COMPACT_ATOMS: atom_id res chain seq x y z
N MET A 1 43.98 -26.18 16.69
CA MET A 1 45.14 -25.34 16.34
C MET A 1 44.65 -24.23 15.41
N ASN A 2 44.82 -22.97 15.86
CA ASN A 2 44.72 -21.68 15.15
C ASN A 2 43.41 -21.38 14.40
N PHE A 3 42.45 -20.56 14.86
CA PHE A 3 42.47 -19.23 15.49
C PHE A 3 43.04 -18.09 14.60
N LEU A 4 42.17 -17.08 14.40
CA LEU A 4 42.38 -15.69 13.96
C LEU A 4 42.26 -15.31 12.47
N ILE A 5 41.62 -14.13 12.30
CA ILE A 5 41.45 -13.23 11.13
C ILE A 5 40.08 -13.40 10.43
N TYR A 6 39.13 -12.47 10.37
CA TYR A 6 39.05 -11.04 10.72
C TYR A 6 37.55 -10.68 10.86
N ILE A 7 37.11 -10.21 12.03
CA ILE A 7 35.82 -9.51 12.21
C ILE A 7 36.17 -8.03 12.36
N HIS A 8 35.79 -7.22 11.38
CA HIS A 8 35.97 -5.77 11.40
C HIS A 8 34.64 -5.09 11.04
N CYS A 9 34.31 -4.04 11.76
CA CYS A 9 33.18 -3.11 11.56
C CYS A 9 31.83 -3.40 12.24
N LEU A 10 31.84 -3.67 13.54
CA LEU A 10 30.75 -3.20 14.41
C LEU A 10 31.34 -2.76 15.75
N LEU A 11 31.23 -1.47 16.07
CA LEU A 11 31.33 -0.81 17.39
C LEU A 11 32.03 0.55 17.27
N ASN A 12 31.28 1.57 16.85
CA ASN A 12 31.60 2.97 17.12
C ASN A 12 30.32 3.78 17.32
N PHE A 13 29.48 3.30 18.23
CA PHE A 13 28.38 4.09 18.78
C PHE A 13 28.40 3.90 20.28
N LEU A 14 28.38 5.02 21.01
CA LEU A 14 28.46 5.15 22.48
C LEU A 14 29.86 5.24 23.07
N ARG A 15 30.36 6.49 23.17
CA ARG A 15 30.78 7.15 24.43
C ARG A 15 31.65 8.35 24.09
N ARG A 16 31.15 9.56 24.36
CA ARG A 16 31.88 10.59 25.13
C ARG A 16 30.98 11.78 25.43
N THR A 17 30.53 11.78 26.67
CA THR A 17 30.14 12.93 27.48
C THR A 17 31.24 13.99 27.53
N ARG A 18 30.87 15.27 27.46
CA ARG A 18 31.14 16.34 28.46
C ARG A 18 31.17 17.73 27.81
N LYS A 19 30.29 18.61 28.28
CA LYS A 19 30.45 20.08 28.21
C LYS A 19 31.71 20.52 28.97
N PRO A 20 32.25 21.69 28.63
CA PRO A 20 32.31 22.75 29.64
C PRO A 20 31.85 24.12 29.11
N ASN A 21 31.66 25.03 30.08
CA ASN A 21 30.99 26.32 30.04
C ASN A 21 32.02 27.48 30.12
N ARG A 22 31.62 28.68 29.65
CA ARG A 22 32.14 30.05 29.99
C ARG A 22 33.56 30.44 29.49
N ALA A 23 33.90 31.68 29.13
CA ALA A 23 33.26 33.02 29.15
C ALA A 23 34.13 34.09 28.40
N ARG A 24 33.48 35.21 27.96
CA ARG A 24 33.94 36.64 27.86
C ARG A 24 35.16 36.97 26.94
N ASN A 25 35.34 38.13 26.28
CA ASN A 25 34.64 39.42 26.16
C ASN A 25 35.27 40.25 24.99
N ALA A 26 34.62 41.39 24.65
CA ALA A 26 35.08 42.57 23.87
C ALA A 26 35.14 42.40 22.34
N GLY A 27 34.51 43.19 21.48
CA GLY A 27 33.95 44.55 21.60
C GLY A 27 34.76 45.47 20.67
N HIS A 28 34.14 46.00 19.60
CA HIS A 28 34.45 47.27 18.92
C HIS A 28 33.30 47.59 17.96
N GLY A 29 32.68 48.76 18.14
CA GLY A 29 31.52 49.20 17.37
C GLY A 29 31.89 50.06 16.18
N HIS A 30 30.94 50.18 15.25
CA HIS A 30 30.71 51.43 14.51
C HIS A 30 29.21 51.53 14.22
N SER A 31 28.65 52.66 14.64
CA SER A 31 27.29 53.15 14.40
C SER A 31 27.29 54.00 13.14
N VAL A 32 26.31 53.84 12.24
CA VAL A 32 25.57 54.98 11.66
C VAL A 32 24.17 54.55 11.15
N ALA A 33 23.20 55.44 11.39
CA ALA A 33 21.97 55.70 10.64
C ALA A 33 20.72 54.83 10.89
N SER A 34 19.97 55.29 11.89
CA SER A 34 18.55 55.09 12.18
C SER A 34 17.60 55.66 11.10
N CYS A 35 16.52 54.93 10.82
CA CYS A 35 15.23 55.41 10.26
C CYS A 35 14.08 54.53 10.80
N PRO A 36 12.83 55.04 10.80
CA PRO A 36 11.98 55.07 12.00
C PRO A 36 11.14 53.81 12.25
N ALA A 37 10.81 53.62 13.53
CA ALA A 37 9.91 52.59 14.03
C ALA A 37 8.49 52.74 13.44
N ILE A 38 8.00 51.67 12.81
CA ILE A 38 6.61 51.52 12.42
C ILE A 38 5.84 50.95 13.63
N PRO A 39 4.65 51.48 13.99
CA PRO A 39 3.94 51.08 15.20
C PRO A 39 3.50 49.62 15.15
N ALA A 40 3.74 48.91 16.24
CA ALA A 40 3.13 47.61 16.52
C ALA A 40 1.62 47.78 16.76
N HIS A 41 0.82 47.73 15.70
CA HIS A 41 -0.62 47.48 15.81
C HIS A 41 -1.18 46.98 14.48
N GLN A 42 -1.24 45.65 14.34
CA GLN A 42 -2.23 44.87 13.59
C GLN A 42 -1.78 43.40 13.59
N GLN A 43 -1.85 42.77 14.77
CA GLN A 43 -1.92 41.31 14.86
C GLN A 43 -3.24 40.86 14.22
N PRO A 44 -3.28 39.80 13.40
CA PRO A 44 -4.54 39.16 13.05
C PRO A 44 -5.00 38.31 14.25
N SER A 45 -5.52 38.96 15.28
CA SER A 45 -6.20 38.32 16.41
C SER A 45 -7.64 37.95 16.04
N LYS A 46 -7.83 37.19 14.95
CA LYS A 46 -9.16 36.83 14.44
C LYS A 46 -9.37 35.34 14.12
N CYS A 47 -8.60 34.45 14.74
CA CYS A 47 -8.86 33.00 14.69
C CYS A 47 -9.16 32.37 16.06
N ARG A 48 -9.50 33.17 17.09
CA ARG A 48 -9.71 32.65 18.45
C ARG A 48 -11.12 32.83 19.02
N GLU A 49 -12.04 33.42 18.27
CA GLU A 49 -13.44 33.56 18.67
C GLU A 49 -14.34 32.87 17.64
N GLU A 50 -14.52 31.56 17.82
CA GLU A 50 -15.69 30.80 17.31
C GLU A 50 -15.72 29.40 17.97
N CYS A 51 -15.66 29.38 19.31
CA CYS A 51 -15.82 28.17 20.13
C CYS A 51 -17.31 27.80 20.29
N GLY A 52 -18.00 27.60 19.16
CA GLY A 52 -19.43 27.25 19.13
C GLY A 52 -19.97 26.86 17.75
N GLN A 53 -19.22 27.10 16.68
CA GLN A 53 -19.60 26.60 15.35
C GLN A 53 -19.20 25.13 15.24
N LYS A 54 -20.14 24.28 14.80
CA LYS A 54 -19.86 22.91 14.36
C LYS A 54 -18.59 22.99 13.50
N ARG A 55 -17.50 22.35 13.93
CA ARG A 55 -16.28 22.27 13.11
C ARG A 55 -16.72 21.76 11.74
N GLN A 56 -16.68 22.62 10.73
CA GLN A 56 -17.08 22.21 9.39
C GLN A 56 -16.12 21.10 8.95
N ARG A 57 -16.63 20.11 8.23
CA ARG A 57 -15.80 19.10 7.60
C ARG A 57 -15.72 19.42 6.12
N PRO A 58 -14.69 20.12 5.63
CA PRO A 58 -14.50 20.28 4.20
C PRO A 58 -14.43 18.91 3.54
N HIS A 59 -14.93 18.86 2.32
CA HIS A 59 -14.76 17.72 1.43
C HIS A 59 -13.68 18.07 0.41
N GLY A 60 -12.95 17.07 -0.05
CA GLY A 60 -11.94 17.27 -1.08
C GLY A 60 -11.45 15.95 -1.63
N GLU A 61 -10.53 16.05 -2.57
CA GLU A 61 -9.92 14.92 -3.23
C GLU A 61 -8.48 14.78 -2.78
N SER A 62 -8.09 13.57 -2.39
CA SER A 62 -6.70 13.28 -2.09
C SER A 62 -5.86 13.41 -3.35
N GLN A 63 -4.82 14.22 -3.28
CA GLN A 63 -3.77 14.30 -4.29
C GLN A 63 -2.74 13.20 -4.06
N GLN A 64 -2.03 12.85 -5.13
CA GLN A 64 -1.07 11.74 -5.17
C GLN A 64 -0.11 11.75 -3.96
N TRP A 65 -0.09 10.65 -3.21
CA TRP A 65 0.86 10.42 -2.11
C TRP A 65 2.24 10.19 -2.72
N ARG A 66 3.02 11.27 -2.85
CA ARG A 66 4.32 11.23 -3.51
C ARG A 66 5.25 10.26 -2.79
N LYS A 67 5.46 9.09 -3.42
CA LYS A 67 6.33 7.96 -3.06
C LYS A 67 5.69 6.96 -2.08
N PRO A 68 5.77 5.63 -2.35
CA PRO A 68 5.11 4.56 -1.58
C PRO A 68 5.57 4.42 -0.13
N PHE A 69 6.58 5.18 0.30
CA PHE A 69 7.11 5.19 1.67
C PHE A 69 6.78 6.46 2.46
N ARG A 70 6.25 7.50 1.81
CA ARG A 70 5.89 8.74 2.50
C ARG A 70 4.48 8.57 3.04
N ARG A 71 4.39 8.54 4.38
CA ARG A 71 3.14 8.43 5.13
C ARG A 71 2.35 9.74 5.13
N TYR A 72 2.41 10.51 4.05
CA TYR A 72 1.67 11.77 3.94
C TYR A 72 1.31 12.08 2.49
N GLY A 73 0.28 12.90 2.32
CA GLY A 73 -0.20 13.42 1.04
C GLY A 73 -0.77 14.83 1.20
N PHE A 74 -1.55 15.24 0.21
CA PHE A 74 -2.27 16.52 0.21
C PHE A 74 -3.73 16.27 -0.20
N ILE A 75 -4.64 17.12 0.25
CA ILE A 75 -6.04 17.11 -0.14
C ILE A 75 -6.35 18.46 -0.78
N THR A 76 -6.90 18.43 -1.99
CA THR A 76 -7.42 19.62 -2.67
C THR A 76 -8.91 19.70 -2.40
N SER A 77 -9.41 20.86 -1.99
CA SER A 77 -10.82 21.10 -1.73
C SER A 77 -11.25 22.35 -2.47
N GLU A 78 -12.37 22.29 -3.17
CA GLU A 78 -12.95 23.48 -3.83
C GLU A 78 -13.34 24.58 -2.83
N THR A 79 -13.56 24.21 -1.57
CA THR A 79 -13.92 25.14 -0.49
C THR A 79 -12.71 25.83 0.14
N LEU A 80 -11.49 25.44 -0.22
CA LEU A 80 -10.24 25.94 0.35
C LEU A 80 -9.38 26.57 -0.73
N ASP A 81 -8.64 27.62 -0.36
CA ASP A 81 -7.75 28.36 -1.27
C ASP A 81 -6.40 27.66 -1.52
N ARG A 82 -6.16 26.52 -0.88
CA ARG A 82 -4.88 25.81 -0.88
C ARG A 82 -5.03 24.33 -0.58
N ASP A 83 -4.03 23.57 -1.01
CA ASP A 83 -3.88 22.16 -0.64
C ASP A 83 -3.61 21.99 0.86
N VAL A 84 -4.27 21.00 1.44
CA VAL A 84 -4.17 20.68 2.88
C VAL A 84 -3.28 19.47 3.09
N PHE A 85 -2.26 19.60 3.91
CA PHE A 85 -1.38 18.47 4.25
C PHE A 85 -2.12 17.39 5.06
N VAL A 86 -1.93 16.12 4.72
CA VAL A 86 -2.47 14.98 5.49
C VAL A 86 -1.39 13.96 5.80
N HIS A 87 -1.36 13.42 7.02
CA HIS A 87 -0.48 12.30 7.39
C HIS A 87 -1.31 11.02 7.60
N SER A 88 -0.75 9.84 7.32
CA SER A 88 -1.45 8.54 7.42
C SER A 88 -2.04 8.27 8.80
N SER A 89 -1.39 8.78 9.84
CA SER A 89 -1.87 8.64 11.24
C SER A 89 -3.09 9.51 11.55
N LYS A 90 -3.53 10.35 10.61
CA LYS A 90 -4.72 11.20 10.74
C LYS A 90 -5.93 10.61 10.02
N ILE A 91 -5.74 9.55 9.25
CA ILE A 91 -6.82 8.79 8.61
C ILE A 91 -7.47 7.89 9.67
N LEU A 92 -8.80 7.87 9.71
CA LEU A 92 -9.55 7.07 10.68
C LEU A 92 -9.30 5.56 10.48
N PRO A 93 -9.29 4.74 11.54
CA PRO A 93 -8.90 3.33 11.47
C PRO A 93 -9.70 2.44 10.49
N ASN A 94 -10.93 2.84 10.16
CA ASN A 94 -11.80 2.11 9.23
C ASN A 94 -11.53 2.45 7.74
N ASN A 95 -10.55 3.30 7.47
CA ASN A 95 -10.14 3.75 6.15
C ASN A 95 -8.74 3.21 5.79
N PRO A 96 -8.35 3.18 4.50
CA PRO A 96 -7.02 2.74 4.12
C PRO A 96 -5.94 3.65 4.74
N THR A 97 -4.78 3.08 5.10
CA THR A 97 -3.69 3.86 5.71
C THR A 97 -3.03 4.83 4.73
N ILE A 98 -3.26 4.65 3.42
CA ILE A 98 -2.77 5.50 2.35
C ILE A 98 -3.99 5.79 1.48
N LEU A 99 -4.22 7.05 1.15
CA LEU A 99 -5.27 7.43 0.21
C LEU A 99 -4.70 7.34 -1.20
N SER A 100 -5.51 6.87 -2.13
CA SER A 100 -5.17 6.93 -3.55
C SER A 100 -5.50 8.33 -4.10
N THR A 101 -4.92 8.69 -5.26
CA THR A 101 -5.29 9.94 -5.96
C THR A 101 -6.79 9.92 -6.25
N GLU A 102 -7.47 11.06 -6.15
CA GLU A 102 -8.93 11.21 -6.41
C GLU A 102 -9.82 10.47 -5.39
N ASP A 103 -9.25 10.01 -4.27
CA ASP A 103 -10.07 9.55 -3.16
C ASP A 103 -10.80 10.76 -2.56
N GLU A 104 -12.13 10.75 -2.66
CA GLU A 104 -12.98 11.71 -1.97
C GLU A 104 -12.87 11.50 -0.45
N VAL A 105 -12.68 12.60 0.28
CA VAL A 105 -12.51 12.59 1.73
C VAL A 105 -13.29 13.70 2.40
N SER A 106 -13.70 13.45 3.65
CA SER A 106 -14.07 14.48 4.60
C SER A 106 -13.04 14.55 5.73
N PHE A 107 -12.73 15.75 6.20
CA PHE A 107 -11.70 15.97 7.22
C PHE A 107 -12.01 17.19 8.07
N PHE A 108 -11.33 17.35 9.20
CA PHE A 108 -11.31 18.62 9.93
C PHE A 108 -9.99 19.35 9.66
N LEU A 109 -10.06 20.68 9.64
CA LEU A 109 -8.89 21.53 9.59
C LEU A 109 -8.28 21.70 10.99
N ALA A 110 -6.96 21.59 11.05
CA ALA A 110 -6.15 21.89 12.22
C ALA A 110 -4.90 22.67 11.80
N TYR A 111 -4.31 23.41 12.74
CA TYR A 111 -3.10 24.20 12.52
C TYR A 111 -1.96 23.69 13.41
N ASP A 112 -0.75 23.60 12.86
CA ASP A 112 0.48 23.28 13.58
C ASP A 112 1.31 24.56 13.73
N ASP A 113 1.23 25.23 14.89
CA ASP A 113 1.92 26.50 15.16
C ASP A 113 3.44 26.39 15.01
N ALA A 114 4.03 25.22 15.33
CA ALA A 114 5.47 25.02 15.28
C ALA A 114 6.00 24.90 13.84
N LYS A 115 5.15 24.47 12.91
CA LYS A 115 5.47 24.33 11.49
C LYS A 115 4.78 25.36 10.61
N ASP A 116 4.02 26.27 11.22
CA ASP A 116 3.24 27.31 10.57
C ASP A 116 2.42 26.75 9.39
N ARG A 117 1.62 25.70 9.65
CA ARG A 117 0.96 24.94 8.58
C ARG A 117 -0.41 24.38 8.94
N LEU A 118 -1.34 24.49 8.00
CA LEU A 118 -2.65 23.85 8.01
C LEU A 118 -2.54 22.35 7.65
N TYR A 119 -3.26 21.50 8.37
CA TYR A 119 -3.31 20.06 8.08
C TYR A 119 -4.70 19.46 8.34
N ALA A 120 -4.96 18.32 7.71
CA ALA A 120 -6.19 17.57 7.85
C ALA A 120 -6.09 16.57 9.02
N GLU A 121 -7.12 16.54 9.86
CA GLU A 121 -7.29 15.55 10.93
C GLU A 121 -8.62 14.80 10.85
N LYS A 122 -8.64 13.58 11.41
CA LYS A 122 -9.79 12.65 11.35
C LYS A 122 -10.34 12.50 9.92
N VAL A 123 -9.42 12.21 9.01
CA VAL A 123 -9.72 12.06 7.59
C VAL A 123 -10.48 10.76 7.39
N GLU A 124 -11.59 10.86 6.68
CA GLU A 124 -12.52 9.77 6.39
C GLU A 124 -12.72 9.72 4.88
N LEU A 125 -12.54 8.54 4.27
CA LEU A 125 -12.90 8.36 2.86
C LEU A 125 -14.42 8.43 2.73
N LEU A 126 -14.87 9.12 1.70
CA LEU A 126 -16.26 9.15 1.29
C LEU A 126 -16.50 8.08 0.20
N GLY A 127 -17.78 7.80 -0.06
CA GLY A 127 -18.22 6.82 -1.05
C GLY A 127 -18.52 5.43 -0.48
N ASP A 128 -19.39 4.72 -1.19
CA ASP A 128 -19.78 3.36 -0.83
C ASP A 128 -18.59 2.40 -0.98
N ARG A 129 -18.52 1.42 -0.07
CA ARG A 129 -17.45 0.43 -0.04
C ARG A 129 -18.03 -0.95 0.13
N THR A 130 -17.43 -1.90 -0.57
CA THR A 130 -17.77 -3.31 -0.42
C THR A 130 -16.68 -4.02 0.36
N MET A 131 -17.08 -4.84 1.32
CA MET A 131 -16.18 -5.68 2.09
C MET A 131 -15.90 -6.97 1.31
N PHE A 132 -14.62 -7.27 1.10
CA PHE A 132 -14.18 -8.53 0.51
C PHE A 132 -13.30 -9.29 1.48
N LYS A 133 -13.41 -10.62 1.46
CA LYS A 133 -12.31 -11.48 1.92
C LYS A 133 -11.14 -11.31 0.96
N CYS A 134 -9.93 -11.34 1.46
CA CYS A 134 -8.71 -11.07 0.71
C CYS A 134 -7.64 -12.09 1.06
N PHE A 135 -6.81 -12.45 0.09
CA PHE A 135 -5.59 -13.21 0.33
C PHE A 135 -4.41 -12.59 -0.44
N SER A 136 -3.20 -12.90 0.01
CA SER A 136 -1.97 -12.43 -0.65
C SER A 136 -1.33 -13.53 -1.49
N MET A 137 -0.88 -13.18 -2.69
CA MET A 137 -0.09 -14.05 -3.57
C MET A 137 1.17 -13.33 -4.05
N SER A 138 2.30 -14.05 -4.13
CA SER A 138 3.56 -13.49 -4.65
C SER A 138 3.57 -13.48 -6.19
N GLN A 139 4.31 -12.53 -6.78
CA GLN A 139 4.65 -12.62 -8.20
C GLN A 139 5.56 -13.83 -8.48
N PRO A 140 5.44 -14.49 -9.65
CA PRO A 140 4.62 -14.11 -10.81
C PRO A 140 3.17 -14.64 -10.78
N PHE A 141 2.85 -15.49 -9.79
CA PHE A 141 1.58 -16.23 -9.77
C PHE A 141 0.35 -15.33 -9.70
N ALA A 142 0.46 -14.18 -9.03
CA ALA A 142 -0.63 -13.21 -8.98
C ALA A 142 -0.97 -12.68 -10.38
N SER A 143 0.04 -12.34 -11.19
CA SER A 143 -0.17 -11.92 -12.57
C SER A 143 -0.71 -13.05 -13.44
N LEU A 144 -0.13 -14.25 -13.34
CA LEU A 144 -0.59 -15.42 -14.08
C LEU A 144 -2.05 -15.74 -13.79
N LEU A 145 -2.48 -15.62 -12.53
CA LEU A 145 -3.86 -15.82 -12.11
C LEU A 145 -4.77 -14.75 -12.70
N MET A 146 -4.45 -13.48 -12.54
CA MET A 146 -5.26 -12.37 -13.06
C MET A 146 -5.33 -12.28 -14.59
N LYS A 147 -4.36 -12.88 -15.29
CA LYS A 147 -4.35 -13.03 -16.76
C LYS A 147 -4.99 -14.36 -17.21
N ASN A 148 -5.69 -15.06 -16.32
CA ASN A 148 -6.39 -16.32 -16.56
C ASN A 148 -5.48 -17.45 -17.09
N HIS A 149 -4.18 -17.38 -16.84
CA HIS A 149 -3.21 -18.38 -17.25
C HIS A 149 -2.97 -19.43 -16.14
N LYS A 150 -3.09 -19.00 -14.88
CA LYS A 150 -3.19 -19.89 -13.71
C LYS A 150 -4.65 -19.99 -13.30
N THR A 151 -5.31 -21.08 -13.66
CA THR A 151 -6.75 -21.33 -13.43
C THR A 151 -7.03 -22.23 -12.23
N ILE A 152 -5.99 -22.80 -11.61
CA ILE A 152 -6.10 -23.51 -10.33
C ILE A 152 -5.02 -22.97 -9.38
N GLU A 153 -5.44 -22.53 -8.20
CA GLU A 153 -4.54 -22.21 -7.10
C GLU A 153 -4.22 -23.47 -6.29
N SER A 154 -2.96 -23.63 -5.87
CA SER A 154 -2.51 -24.82 -5.13
C SER A 154 -1.83 -24.44 -3.83
N ARG A 155 -2.20 -25.07 -2.71
CA ARG A 155 -1.55 -24.84 -1.40
C ARG A 155 -1.36 -26.12 -0.60
N ASN A 156 -0.37 -26.13 0.28
CA ASN A 156 -0.21 -27.22 1.26
C ASN A 156 -1.07 -27.03 2.51
N SER A 157 -1.52 -25.80 2.76
CA SER A 157 -2.50 -25.48 3.81
C SER A 157 -3.92 -25.52 3.27
N ASN A 158 -4.88 -25.77 4.15
CA ASN A 158 -6.32 -25.77 3.89
C ASN A 158 -6.92 -24.35 3.81
N LEU A 159 -6.16 -23.35 3.36
CA LEU A 159 -6.52 -21.93 3.48
C LEU A 159 -7.90 -21.61 2.87
N PHE A 160 -8.19 -22.18 1.71
CA PHE A 160 -9.45 -21.97 0.99
C PHE A 160 -10.47 -23.09 1.22
N PHE A 161 -10.18 -24.03 2.12
CA PHE A 161 -11.13 -25.08 2.44
C PHE A 161 -12.39 -24.44 3.05
N GLN A 162 -13.58 -24.81 2.54
CA GLN A 162 -14.87 -24.18 2.88
C GLN A 162 -15.00 -22.69 2.53
N SER A 163 -14.09 -22.15 1.71
CA SER A 163 -14.16 -20.78 1.22
C SER A 163 -14.39 -20.80 -0.30
N LYS A 164 -15.51 -20.19 -0.73
CA LYS A 164 -15.87 -20.00 -2.14
C LYS A 164 -16.47 -18.61 -2.36
N GLY A 165 -16.54 -18.17 -3.60
CA GLY A 165 -17.10 -16.87 -3.99
C GLY A 165 -16.03 -15.81 -4.26
N LEU A 166 -16.39 -14.53 -4.15
CA LEU A 166 -15.53 -13.41 -4.52
C LEU A 166 -14.51 -13.06 -3.42
N PHE A 167 -13.25 -12.95 -3.81
CA PHE A 167 -12.12 -12.57 -2.97
C PHE A 167 -11.32 -11.46 -3.64
N ALA A 168 -10.82 -10.50 -2.86
CA ALA A 168 -9.79 -9.59 -3.31
C ALA A 168 -8.43 -10.29 -3.40
N LEU A 169 -7.65 -9.97 -4.43
CA LEU A 169 -6.28 -10.44 -4.60
C LEU A 169 -5.28 -9.33 -4.27
N HIS A 170 -4.52 -9.52 -3.20
CA HIS A 170 -3.37 -8.69 -2.86
C HIS A 170 -2.07 -9.29 -3.44
N VAL A 171 -1.19 -8.45 -3.99
CA VAL A 171 0.12 -8.89 -4.45
C VAL A 171 1.17 -8.70 -3.35
N GLY A 172 1.78 -9.79 -2.91
CA GLY A 172 2.87 -9.75 -1.93
C GLY A 172 4.10 -9.01 -2.45
N ARG A 173 4.70 -8.16 -1.61
CA ARG A 173 5.92 -7.39 -1.95
C ARG A 173 7.16 -8.24 -2.22
N LYS A 174 7.21 -9.46 -1.69
CA LYS A 174 8.31 -10.40 -1.92
C LYS A 174 7.94 -11.30 -3.10
N PRO A 175 8.72 -11.29 -4.20
CA PRO A 175 8.49 -12.20 -5.30
C PRO A 175 8.81 -13.65 -4.89
N TRP A 176 8.23 -14.59 -5.62
CA TRP A 176 8.59 -16.00 -5.55
C TRP A 176 10.02 -16.19 -6.07
N LYS A 177 10.78 -17.06 -5.40
CA LYS A 177 12.22 -17.18 -5.62
C LYS A 177 12.61 -18.14 -6.72
N ASP A 178 11.79 -19.16 -6.94
CA ASP A 178 12.08 -20.22 -7.90
C ASP A 178 11.55 -19.86 -9.29
N SER A 179 12.23 -20.29 -10.33
CA SER A 179 11.88 -20.14 -11.74
C SER A 179 11.30 -21.40 -12.40
N LYS A 180 11.14 -22.53 -11.69
CA LYS A 180 10.59 -23.78 -12.25
C LYS A 180 9.23 -23.64 -12.94
N TYR A 181 8.40 -22.67 -12.53
CA TYR A 181 7.14 -22.37 -13.23
C TYR A 181 7.36 -22.04 -14.71
N ARG A 182 8.54 -21.53 -15.09
CA ARG A 182 8.88 -21.20 -16.48
C ARG A 182 8.97 -22.44 -17.35
N ASP A 183 9.44 -23.57 -16.81
CA ASP A 183 9.54 -24.82 -17.57
C ASP A 183 8.15 -25.33 -17.97
N VAL A 184 7.16 -25.17 -17.08
CA VAL A 184 5.75 -25.48 -17.35
C VAL A 184 5.17 -24.52 -18.40
N LEU A 185 5.51 -23.23 -18.35
CA LEU A 185 5.06 -22.27 -19.37
C LEU A 185 5.70 -22.53 -20.74
N ILE A 186 6.98 -22.91 -20.77
CA ILE A 186 7.69 -23.28 -22.00
C ILE A 186 7.10 -24.55 -22.61
N SER A 187 6.75 -25.55 -21.78
CA SER A 187 6.13 -26.79 -22.28
C SER A 187 4.72 -26.57 -22.84
N GLN A 188 4.04 -25.48 -22.45
CA GLN A 188 2.80 -25.00 -23.07
C GLN A 188 3.02 -24.26 -24.41
N GLY A 189 4.26 -24.14 -24.87
CA GLY A 189 4.63 -23.50 -26.13
C GLY A 189 4.81 -21.98 -26.06
N LEU A 190 4.91 -21.40 -24.85
CA LEU A 190 5.11 -19.96 -24.70
C LEU A 190 6.56 -19.55 -24.96
N THR A 191 6.71 -18.45 -25.69
CA THR A 191 8.00 -17.80 -25.92
C THR A 191 8.47 -17.03 -24.68
N ALA A 192 9.76 -16.72 -24.62
CA ALA A 192 10.34 -15.93 -23.53
C ALA A 192 9.66 -14.55 -23.36
N SER A 193 9.27 -13.90 -24.46
CA SER A 193 8.54 -12.63 -24.43
C SER A 193 7.16 -12.80 -23.81
N GLN A 194 6.37 -13.78 -24.28
CA GLN A 194 5.05 -14.06 -23.74
C GLN A 194 5.11 -14.42 -22.25
N ILE A 195 6.12 -15.19 -21.82
CA ILE A 195 6.31 -15.51 -20.39
C ILE A 195 6.63 -14.23 -19.60
N SER A 196 7.48 -13.36 -20.13
CA SER A 196 7.78 -12.07 -19.49
C SER A 196 6.51 -11.24 -19.30
N ASP A 197 5.72 -11.12 -20.38
CA ASP A 197 4.47 -10.36 -20.38
C ASP A 197 3.41 -10.98 -19.46
N LEU A 198 3.31 -12.30 -19.37
CA LEU A 198 2.40 -12.97 -18.45
C LEU A 198 2.82 -12.82 -16.98
N CYS A 199 4.12 -12.71 -16.72
CA CYS A 199 4.68 -12.59 -15.36
C CYS A 199 4.72 -11.15 -14.83
N SER A 200 4.41 -10.14 -15.66
CA SER A 200 4.38 -8.73 -15.27
C SER A 200 2.97 -8.24 -14.94
N LEU A 201 2.84 -7.36 -13.93
CA LEU A 201 1.62 -6.59 -13.73
C LEU A 201 1.46 -5.54 -14.84
N PRO A 202 0.23 -5.06 -15.11
CA PRO A 202 0.05 -3.82 -15.86
C PRO A 202 0.76 -2.66 -15.16
N ASP A 203 1.19 -1.66 -15.91
CA ASP A 203 2.09 -0.58 -15.44
C ASP A 203 1.55 0.20 -14.23
N ASP A 204 0.22 0.30 -14.10
CA ASP A 204 -0.43 1.01 -12.99
C ASP A 204 -0.44 0.20 -11.68
N PHE A 205 -0.12 -1.09 -11.70
CA PHE A 205 -0.17 -1.96 -10.52
C PHE A 205 1.22 -2.37 -10.04
N ALA A 206 1.40 -2.43 -8.71
CA ALA A 206 2.64 -2.81 -8.09
C ALA A 206 2.47 -3.88 -6.99
N PRO A 207 3.55 -4.59 -6.63
CA PRO A 207 3.56 -5.39 -5.42
C PRO A 207 3.23 -4.56 -4.17
N GLY A 208 2.24 -4.97 -3.40
CA GLY A 208 1.66 -4.23 -2.27
C GLY A 208 0.25 -3.70 -2.54
N ASP A 209 -0.28 -3.89 -3.75
CA ASP A 209 -1.63 -3.48 -4.11
C ASP A 209 -2.62 -4.64 -4.05
N ILE A 210 -3.88 -4.31 -3.79
CA ILE A 210 -5.00 -5.11 -4.30
C ILE A 210 -5.09 -4.82 -5.80
N VAL A 211 -5.04 -5.87 -6.62
CA VAL A 211 -5.02 -5.75 -8.08
C VAL A 211 -6.35 -6.12 -8.73
N GLY A 212 -7.18 -6.90 -8.04
CA GLY A 212 -8.41 -7.39 -8.61
C GLY A 212 -9.27 -8.20 -7.66
N ILE A 213 -10.43 -8.60 -8.17
CA ILE A 213 -11.35 -9.54 -7.56
C ILE A 213 -11.25 -10.88 -8.29
N VAL A 214 -11.28 -11.96 -7.53
CA VAL A 214 -11.11 -13.33 -7.98
C VAL A 214 -12.26 -14.15 -7.42
N GLU A 215 -12.96 -14.88 -8.28
CA GLU A 215 -13.95 -15.84 -7.84
C GLU A 215 -13.31 -17.22 -7.64
N LEU A 216 -13.34 -17.70 -6.40
CA LEU A 216 -12.86 -19.01 -6.02
C LEU A 216 -13.98 -20.05 -6.10
N GLY A 217 -13.69 -21.17 -6.76
CA GLY A 217 -14.51 -22.37 -6.74
C GLY A 217 -14.32 -23.19 -5.45
N GLU A 218 -14.93 -24.36 -5.41
CA GLU A 218 -14.80 -25.27 -4.28
C GLU A 218 -13.41 -25.91 -4.24
N THR A 219 -12.75 -25.80 -3.08
CA THR A 219 -11.41 -26.37 -2.87
C THR A 219 -11.51 -27.86 -2.60
N TRP A 220 -10.70 -28.66 -3.30
CA TRP A 220 -10.59 -30.11 -3.07
C TRP A 220 -9.17 -30.52 -2.70
N LEU A 221 -9.04 -31.71 -2.12
CA LEU A 221 -7.75 -32.34 -1.86
C LEU A 221 -7.36 -33.16 -3.09
N GLY A 222 -6.41 -32.66 -3.87
CA GLY A 222 -5.93 -33.33 -5.08
C GLY A 222 -5.10 -34.57 -4.75
N THR A 223 -5.37 -35.69 -5.44
CA THR A 223 -4.60 -36.91 -5.24
C THR A 223 -3.18 -36.78 -5.81
N TYR A 224 -2.31 -37.73 -5.50
CA TYR A 224 -0.95 -37.72 -6.02
C TYR A 224 -0.94 -37.91 -7.55
N GLU A 225 -1.80 -38.79 -8.05
CA GLU A 225 -1.98 -39.10 -9.46
C GLU A 225 -2.62 -37.94 -10.22
N GLU A 226 -3.66 -37.32 -9.64
CA GLU A 226 -4.35 -36.18 -10.25
C GLU A 226 -3.41 -34.99 -10.45
N ARG A 227 -2.61 -34.66 -9.44
CA ARG A 227 -1.65 -33.56 -9.51
C ARG A 227 -0.54 -33.75 -10.53
N GLY A 228 -0.26 -35.00 -10.93
CA GLY A 228 0.68 -35.32 -12.01
C GLY A 228 0.07 -35.31 -13.41
N GLN A 229 -1.22 -35.00 -13.55
CA GLN A 229 -1.84 -34.89 -14.87
C GLN A 229 -1.38 -33.60 -15.55
N PRO A 230 -0.94 -33.63 -16.82
CA PRO A 230 -0.44 -32.43 -17.52
C PRO A 230 -1.43 -31.27 -17.52
N LYS A 231 -2.73 -31.55 -17.56
CA LYS A 231 -3.78 -30.51 -17.46
C LYS A 231 -3.78 -29.78 -16.11
N ILE A 232 -3.50 -30.48 -15.01
CA ILE A 232 -3.44 -29.89 -13.67
C ILE A 232 -2.15 -29.11 -13.50
N GLU A 233 -1.02 -29.67 -13.92
CA GLU A 233 0.27 -28.96 -13.91
C GLU A 233 0.20 -27.66 -14.71
N SER A 234 -0.43 -27.71 -15.89
CA SER A 234 -0.64 -26.53 -16.73
C SER A 234 -1.54 -25.50 -16.07
N ALA A 235 -2.67 -25.92 -15.50
CA ALA A 235 -3.62 -25.03 -14.84
C ALA A 235 -3.07 -24.39 -13.54
N VAL A 236 -2.18 -25.09 -12.83
CA VAL A 236 -1.51 -24.59 -11.62
C VAL A 236 -0.26 -23.78 -11.95
N VAL A 237 0.33 -24.00 -13.14
CA VAL A 237 1.64 -23.48 -13.56
C VAL A 237 2.77 -23.98 -12.63
N ALA A 238 2.73 -25.25 -12.28
CA ALA A 238 3.75 -25.92 -11.48
C ALA A 238 3.72 -27.44 -11.72
N ALA A 239 4.88 -28.09 -11.63
CA ALA A 239 4.96 -29.55 -11.62
C ALA A 239 4.36 -30.12 -10.31
N ARG A 240 3.97 -31.39 -10.34
CA ARG A 240 3.38 -32.10 -9.19
C ARG A 240 4.19 -31.95 -7.90
N GLU A 241 5.51 -32.01 -7.99
CA GLU A 241 6.44 -31.96 -6.86
C GLU A 241 6.51 -30.57 -6.21
N ASP A 242 6.19 -29.53 -6.97
CA ASP A 242 6.28 -28.13 -6.55
C ASP A 242 4.92 -27.51 -6.20
N MET A 243 3.81 -28.14 -6.62
CA MET A 243 2.46 -27.68 -6.29
C MET A 243 1.94 -28.19 -4.94
N GLY A 244 1.01 -27.44 -4.34
CA GLY A 244 0.31 -27.85 -3.14
C GLY A 244 -0.72 -28.96 -3.37
N LYS A 245 -1.17 -29.60 -2.28
CA LYS A 245 -2.19 -30.67 -2.31
C LYS A 245 -3.64 -30.17 -2.32
N PHE A 246 -3.92 -29.00 -1.79
CA PHE A 246 -5.24 -28.38 -1.85
C PHE A 246 -5.34 -27.56 -3.12
N LEU A 247 -6.27 -27.94 -4.00
CA LEU A 247 -6.48 -27.32 -5.30
C LEU A 247 -7.78 -26.52 -5.25
N THR A 248 -7.74 -25.28 -5.74
CA THR A 248 -8.86 -24.35 -5.73
C THR A 248 -9.05 -23.81 -7.14
N PRO A 249 -10.20 -24.04 -7.81
CA PRO A 249 -10.46 -23.49 -9.13
C PRO A 249 -10.58 -21.96 -9.04
N ILE A 250 -10.02 -21.28 -10.03
CA ILE A 250 -10.23 -19.85 -10.25
C ILE A 250 -11.27 -19.73 -11.36
N LEU A 251 -12.48 -19.30 -11.01
CA LEU A 251 -13.62 -19.30 -11.94
C LEU A 251 -13.61 -18.07 -12.82
N ARG A 252 -13.41 -16.88 -12.22
CA ARG A 252 -13.40 -15.58 -12.89
C ARG A 252 -12.40 -14.66 -12.20
N THR A 253 -11.83 -13.74 -12.96
CA THR A 253 -10.94 -12.68 -12.46
C THR A 253 -11.34 -11.35 -13.06
N TYR A 254 -11.23 -10.29 -12.26
CA TYR A 254 -11.56 -8.93 -12.67
C TYR A 254 -10.52 -7.98 -12.11
N TRP A 255 -9.87 -7.20 -12.97
CA TRP A 255 -8.96 -6.16 -12.53
C TRP A 255 -9.74 -5.05 -11.83
N LEU A 256 -9.17 -4.48 -10.77
CA LEU A 256 -9.68 -3.21 -10.28
C LEU A 256 -9.46 -2.13 -11.35
N LYS A 257 -10.27 -1.07 -11.34
CA LYS A 257 -10.10 0.06 -12.26
C LYS A 257 -8.76 0.79 -12.05
N ARG A 258 -8.22 0.74 -10.83
CA ARG A 258 -6.92 1.32 -10.42
C ARG A 258 -6.40 0.61 -9.15
N PRO A 259 -5.10 0.65 -8.84
CA PRO A 259 -4.53 -0.02 -7.67
C PRO A 259 -5.08 0.50 -6.35
N LEU A 260 -5.23 -0.40 -5.37
CA LEU A 260 -5.50 -0.06 -3.97
C LEU A 260 -4.35 -0.56 -3.08
N THR A 261 -3.45 0.34 -2.70
CA THR A 261 -2.28 -0.01 -1.87
C THR A 261 -2.67 -0.24 -0.42
N VAL A 262 -2.41 -1.45 0.08
CA VAL A 262 -2.72 -1.85 1.46
C VAL A 262 -1.64 -2.76 2.05
N PRO A 263 -1.42 -2.76 3.37
CA PRO A 263 -0.52 -3.73 3.98
C PRO A 263 -1.10 -5.15 3.87
N GLY A 264 -0.39 -6.05 3.18
CA GLY A 264 -0.74 -7.46 3.16
C GLY A 264 -0.69 -8.11 4.55
N LYS A 265 -1.64 -9.02 4.81
CA LYS A 265 -1.73 -9.81 6.05
C LYS A 265 -1.61 -11.31 5.74
N PRO A 266 -1.14 -12.13 6.69
CA PRO A 266 -1.14 -13.58 6.55
C PRO A 266 -2.57 -14.14 6.53
N GLY A 267 -2.77 -15.26 5.84
CA GLY A 267 -4.06 -15.93 5.76
C GLY A 267 -5.10 -15.20 4.91
N ILE A 268 -6.38 -15.47 5.19
CA ILE A 268 -7.51 -14.72 4.66
C ILE A 268 -7.82 -13.59 5.63
N TRP A 269 -8.02 -12.38 5.11
CA TRP A 269 -8.29 -11.18 5.88
C TRP A 269 -9.31 -10.31 5.16
N GLU A 270 -9.97 -9.41 5.85
CA GLU A 270 -10.98 -8.54 5.25
C GLU A 270 -10.40 -7.22 4.77
N VAL A 271 -10.83 -6.78 3.59
CA VAL A 271 -10.49 -5.50 3.00
C VAL A 271 -11.75 -4.78 2.56
N SER A 272 -11.79 -3.47 2.80
CA SER A 272 -12.85 -2.61 2.30
C SER A 272 -12.38 -1.94 1.01
N ILE A 273 -13.06 -2.20 -0.11
CA ILE A 273 -12.72 -1.66 -1.43
C ILE A 273 -13.76 -0.59 -1.79
N PRO A 274 -13.36 0.65 -2.15
CA PRO A 274 -14.29 1.65 -2.64
C PRO A 274 -14.98 1.15 -3.92
N ASN A 275 -16.29 1.33 -4.02
CA ASN A 275 -17.08 0.82 -5.15
C ASN A 275 -16.62 1.43 -6.49
N GLN A 276 -16.13 2.66 -6.49
CA GLN A 276 -15.51 3.28 -7.68
C GLN A 276 -14.27 2.56 -8.22
N LEU A 277 -13.62 1.72 -7.41
CA LEU A 277 -12.50 0.88 -7.86
C LEU A 277 -12.95 -0.45 -8.43
N LEU A 278 -14.17 -0.86 -8.13
CA LEU A 278 -14.68 -2.14 -8.56
C LEU A 278 -14.94 -2.10 -10.07
N PRO A 279 -14.63 -3.21 -10.75
CA PRO A 279 -15.04 -3.42 -12.14
C PRO A 279 -16.57 -3.41 -12.23
N ASP A 280 -17.09 -2.96 -13.36
CA ASP A 280 -18.53 -2.80 -13.58
C ASP A 280 -19.25 -4.16 -13.70
N GLU A 281 -18.50 -5.22 -13.98
CA GLU A 281 -18.99 -6.58 -14.24
C GLU A 281 -19.18 -7.45 -12.98
N ILE A 282 -18.89 -6.92 -11.78
CA ILE A 282 -19.16 -7.64 -10.54
C ILE A 282 -20.62 -7.38 -10.14
N GLU A 283 -21.50 -8.27 -10.60
CA GLU A 283 -22.87 -8.44 -10.08
C GLU A 283 -22.92 -9.49 -8.95
#